data_AF-A0A932WMH8-F1
#
_entry.id   AF-A0A932WMH8-F1
#
_cell.length_a   1.000
_cell.length_b   1.000
_cell.length_c   1.000
_cell.angle_alpha   90.00
_cell.angle_beta   90.00
_cell.angle_gamma   90.00
#
_symmetry.space_group_name_H-M   'P 1'
#
loop_
_entity.id
_entity.type
_entity.pdbx_description
1 polymer ?
#
loop_
_entity_poly.entity_id
_entity_poly.type
_entity_poly.pdbx_seq_one_letter_code
_entity_poly.pdbx_strand_id
1 'polypeptide(L)'
;MRWIVSWILILVVAIATRPVQAADDPPSPAEQFKKLKKEYELASSGGAANDEERYKLIGRVFRERYRLSRELVALAEKYPNDPIAIEALVQATWYVNGTPWPVELAGTDNEGWIRALALLERDHIASEKLDSVCQRVAYGFNKEYEQFLRVVLAKSPHHDIQALACLSLAHFLTNRLQRLVLIEGDPKLTKEFSDLFGKEYLDGLRRQDRNQATREAEQLFERAEREFGDVELAEGGTIGGKVRADLYEMRHLIVGKEAPDIKGVDQDGTPFKLSDYRGSVVLLDFWQEY
;
A
#
# COMPACT_ATOMS: atom_id res chain seq x y z
N MET A 1 -6.90 49.94 -85.80
CA MET A 1 -6.21 50.77 -84.78
C MET A 1 -6.61 50.22 -83.41
N ARG A 2 -5.87 49.20 -82.95
CA ARG A 2 -4.92 49.20 -81.81
C ARG A 2 -5.56 49.51 -80.46
N TRP A 3 -5.71 48.43 -79.69
CA TRP A 3 -6.17 48.36 -78.31
C TRP A 3 -5.13 48.96 -77.37
N ILE A 4 -5.57 49.68 -76.33
CA ILE A 4 -4.78 49.96 -75.13
C ILE A 4 -5.60 49.45 -73.95
N VAL A 5 -5.13 48.37 -73.34
CA VAL A 5 -5.65 47.80 -72.10
C VAL A 5 -4.81 48.41 -70.97
N SER A 6 -5.39 49.31 -70.19
CA SER A 6 -4.78 49.81 -68.96
C SER A 6 -5.05 48.80 -67.83
N TRP A 7 -3.99 48.18 -67.33
CA TRP A 7 -4.02 47.33 -66.15
C TRP A 7 -3.99 48.21 -64.90
N ILE A 8 -5.06 48.19 -64.10
CA ILE A 8 -5.07 48.74 -62.74
C ILE A 8 -4.72 47.60 -61.79
N LEU A 9 -3.53 47.69 -61.19
CA LEU A 9 -3.11 46.82 -60.10
C LEU A 9 -3.86 47.23 -58.83
N ILE A 10 -4.82 46.42 -58.38
CA ILE A 10 -5.42 46.57 -57.05
C ILE A 10 -4.56 45.79 -56.07
N LEU A 11 -3.84 46.52 -55.23
CA LEU A 11 -2.99 45.99 -54.18
C LEU A 11 -3.87 45.60 -52.98
N VAL A 12 -4.24 44.32 -52.88
CA VAL A 12 -4.94 43.78 -51.71
C VAL A 12 -3.92 43.62 -50.59
N VAL A 13 -3.92 44.54 -49.63
CA VAL A 13 -3.21 44.36 -48.35
C VAL A 13 -3.99 43.33 -47.55
N ALA A 14 -3.59 42.07 -47.65
CA ALA A 14 -4.04 41.04 -46.74
C ALA A 14 -3.43 41.32 -45.36
N ILE A 15 -4.26 41.78 -44.42
CA ILE A 15 -3.90 41.77 -43.00
C ILE A 15 -3.84 40.29 -42.61
N ALA A 16 -2.63 39.73 -42.59
CA ALA A 16 -2.39 38.42 -42.03
C ALA A 16 -2.63 38.53 -40.52
N THR A 17 -3.84 38.18 -40.08
CA THR A 17 -4.08 37.83 -38.68
C THR A 17 -3.24 36.59 -38.42
N ARG A 18 -2.06 36.77 -37.80
CA ARG A 18 -1.33 35.66 -37.19
C ARG A 18 -2.32 34.95 -36.26
N PRO A 19 -2.52 33.63 -36.36
CA PRO A 19 -3.23 32.93 -35.31
C PRO A 19 -2.45 33.21 -34.02
N VAL A 20 -3.13 33.74 -33.01
CA VAL A 20 -2.63 33.71 -31.65
C VAL A 20 -2.42 32.23 -31.38
N GLN A 21 -1.14 31.82 -31.29
CA GLN A 21 -0.76 30.53 -30.73
C GLN A 21 -1.45 30.50 -29.36
N ALA A 22 -2.48 29.66 -29.20
CA ALA A 22 -3.03 29.40 -27.89
C ALA A 22 -1.84 29.04 -27.02
N ALA A 23 -1.60 29.83 -25.96
CA ALA A 23 -0.71 29.39 -24.91
C ALA A 23 -1.23 28.01 -24.50
N ASP A 24 -0.39 26.98 -24.58
CA ASP A 24 -0.78 25.61 -24.25
C ASP A 24 -1.55 25.64 -22.92
N ASP A 25 -2.82 25.24 -22.93
CA ASP A 25 -3.62 25.20 -21.72
C ASP A 25 -2.85 24.37 -20.67
N PRO A 26 -2.87 24.77 -19.38
CA PRO A 26 -2.19 24.01 -18.35
C PRO A 26 -2.69 22.55 -18.38
N PRO A 27 -1.80 21.57 -18.19
CA PRO A 27 -2.16 20.16 -18.31
C PRO A 27 -3.32 19.81 -17.39
N SER A 28 -4.27 19.00 -17.89
CA SER A 28 -5.40 18.50 -17.12
C SER A 28 -4.96 17.71 -15.89
N PRO A 29 -5.82 17.54 -14.85
CA PRO A 29 -5.49 16.72 -13.69
C PRO A 29 -5.06 15.30 -14.07
N ALA A 30 -5.72 14.70 -15.06
CA ALA A 30 -5.38 13.38 -15.58
C ALA A 30 -3.99 13.33 -16.25
N GLU A 31 -3.61 14.36 -17.00
CA GLU A 31 -2.27 14.47 -17.59
C GLU A 31 -1.18 14.67 -16.53
N GLN A 32 -1.47 15.47 -15.50
CA GLN A 32 -0.57 15.65 -14.35
C GLN A 32 -0.38 14.33 -13.59
N PHE A 33 -1.47 13.61 -13.30
CA PHE A 33 -1.43 12.30 -12.66
C PHE A 33 -0.62 11.28 -13.47
N LYS A 34 -0.88 11.19 -14.78
CA LYS A 34 -0.15 10.30 -15.69
C LYS A 34 1.34 10.63 -15.74
N LYS A 35 1.71 11.91 -15.73
CA LYS A 35 3.11 12.34 -15.68
C LYS A 35 3.80 11.84 -14.40
N LEU A 36 3.17 12.00 -13.24
CA LEU A 36 3.71 11.53 -11.95
C LEU A 36 3.91 10.00 -11.93
N LYS A 37 2.96 9.23 -12.49
CA LYS A 37 3.14 7.77 -12.62
C LYS A 37 4.32 7.40 -13.51
N LYS A 38 4.52 8.12 -14.63
CA LYS A 38 5.65 7.89 -15.53
C LYS A 38 7.00 8.22 -14.88
N GLU A 39 7.05 9.24 -14.02
CA GLU A 39 8.25 9.55 -13.23
C GLU A 39 8.61 8.39 -12.28
N TYR A 40 7.62 7.79 -11.63
CA TYR A 40 7.83 6.59 -10.82
C TYR A 40 8.35 5.39 -11.64
N GLU A 41 7.74 5.13 -12.80
CA GLU A 41 8.19 4.05 -13.71
C GLU A 41 9.65 4.24 -14.10
N LEU A 42 10.05 5.47 -14.45
CA LEU A 42 11.44 5.78 -14.79
C LEU A 42 12.37 5.60 -13.58
N ALA A 43 11.99 6.07 -12.40
CA ALA A 43 12.79 5.96 -11.19
C ALA A 43 13.00 4.51 -10.74
N SER A 44 11.97 3.68 -10.90
CA SER A 44 11.94 2.26 -10.55
C SER A 44 12.51 1.34 -11.62
N SER A 45 12.80 1.88 -12.81
CA SER A 45 13.43 1.14 -13.89
C SER A 45 14.92 0.84 -13.63
N GLY A 46 15.42 -0.17 -14.34
CA GLY A 46 16.80 -0.63 -14.27
C GLY A 46 16.99 -1.86 -13.37
N GLY A 47 18.05 -2.61 -13.66
CA GLY A 47 18.52 -3.72 -12.83
C GLY A 47 19.70 -3.30 -11.95
N ALA A 48 20.08 -4.19 -11.03
CA ALA A 48 21.29 -4.06 -10.23
C ALA A 48 22.14 -5.32 -10.42
N ALA A 49 23.39 -5.17 -10.84
CA ALA A 49 24.31 -6.29 -11.08
C ALA A 49 24.94 -6.82 -9.78
N ASN A 50 24.91 -6.01 -8.71
CA ASN A 50 25.46 -6.32 -7.40
C ASN A 50 24.68 -5.61 -6.28
N ASP A 51 25.04 -5.91 -5.04
CA ASP A 51 24.36 -5.38 -3.85
C ASP A 51 24.48 -3.85 -3.75
N GLU A 52 25.66 -3.27 -4.02
CA GLU A 52 25.86 -1.83 -3.93
C GLU A 52 24.93 -1.06 -4.89
N GLU A 53 24.81 -1.54 -6.13
CA GLU A 53 23.86 -1.00 -7.10
C GLU A 53 22.40 -1.20 -6.67
N ARG A 54 22.09 -2.34 -6.05
CA ARG A 54 20.74 -2.61 -5.52
C ARG A 54 20.37 -1.62 -4.42
N TYR A 55 21.29 -1.34 -3.49
CA TYR A 55 21.07 -0.34 -2.44
C TYR A 55 20.87 1.08 -3.02
N LYS A 56 21.65 1.46 -4.05
CA LYS A 56 21.46 2.75 -4.76
C LYS A 56 20.10 2.83 -5.44
N LEU A 57 19.67 1.76 -6.10
CA LEU A 57 18.35 1.65 -6.74
C LEU A 57 17.22 1.80 -5.70
N ILE A 58 17.28 1.03 -4.62
CA ILE A 58 16.29 1.08 -3.53
C ILE A 58 16.19 2.50 -2.96
N GLY A 59 17.31 3.13 -2.62
CA GLY A 59 17.31 4.49 -2.09
C GLY A 59 16.78 5.53 -3.07
N ARG A 60 17.05 5.39 -4.37
CA ARG A 60 16.45 6.25 -5.41
C ARG A 60 14.93 6.05 -5.44
N VAL A 61 14.47 4.81 -5.47
CA VAL A 61 13.04 4.48 -5.54
C VAL A 61 12.30 4.99 -4.31
N PHE A 62 12.86 4.84 -3.10
CA PHE A 62 12.24 5.39 -1.91
C PHE A 62 12.12 6.91 -1.99
N ARG A 63 13.21 7.65 -2.25
CA ARG A 63 13.15 9.12 -2.35
C ARG A 63 12.11 9.60 -3.34
N GLU A 64 12.02 8.96 -4.51
CA GLU A 64 11.01 9.30 -5.51
C GLU A 64 9.59 8.96 -5.06
N ARG A 65 9.37 7.82 -4.41
CA ARG A 65 8.05 7.46 -3.84
C ARG A 65 7.55 8.49 -2.83
N TYR A 66 8.42 8.96 -1.92
CA TYR A 66 8.04 9.97 -0.93
C TYR A 66 7.75 11.33 -1.57
N ARG A 67 8.57 11.78 -2.53
CA ARG A 67 8.32 13.01 -3.30
C ARG A 67 7.01 12.93 -4.06
N LEU A 68 6.80 11.86 -4.84
CA LEU A 68 5.61 11.67 -5.65
C LEU A 68 4.35 11.52 -4.80
N SER A 69 4.43 10.90 -3.62
CA SER A 69 3.30 10.84 -2.68
C SER A 69 2.82 12.25 -2.29
N ARG A 70 3.74 13.18 -1.97
CA ARG A 70 3.38 14.58 -1.67
C ARG A 70 2.78 15.30 -2.86
N GLU A 71 3.34 15.12 -4.05
CA GLU A 71 2.83 15.77 -5.27
C GLU A 71 1.45 15.25 -5.68
N LEU A 72 1.19 13.96 -5.50
CA LEU A 72 -0.12 13.36 -5.72
C LEU A 72 -1.18 13.87 -4.73
N VAL A 73 -0.80 14.06 -3.46
CA VAL A 73 -1.69 14.67 -2.46
C VAL A 73 -1.99 16.12 -2.83
N ALA A 74 -0.97 16.90 -3.21
CA ALA A 74 -1.17 18.28 -3.66
C ALA A 74 -2.06 18.36 -4.92
N LEU A 75 -1.94 17.38 -5.84
CA LEU A 75 -2.81 17.28 -7.01
C LEU A 75 -4.27 17.04 -6.60
N ALA A 76 -4.50 16.12 -5.66
CA ALA A 76 -5.84 15.85 -5.14
C ALA A 76 -6.45 17.06 -4.42
N GLU A 77 -5.67 17.77 -3.60
CA GLU A 77 -6.13 18.99 -2.92
C GLU A 77 -6.45 20.14 -3.87
N LYS A 78 -5.74 20.21 -5.00
CA LYS A 78 -6.00 21.22 -6.05
C LYS A 78 -7.29 20.92 -6.81
N TYR A 79 -7.65 19.66 -6.97
CA TYR A 79 -8.81 19.23 -7.75
C TYR A 79 -9.73 18.28 -6.97
N PRO A 80 -10.26 18.67 -5.79
CA PRO A 80 -10.91 17.75 -4.85
C PRO A 80 -12.21 17.12 -5.36
N ASN A 81 -12.86 17.75 -6.33
CA ASN A 81 -14.09 17.24 -6.95
C ASN A 81 -13.85 16.48 -8.27
N ASP A 82 -12.61 16.42 -8.73
CA ASP A 82 -12.24 15.68 -9.95
C ASP A 82 -12.07 14.18 -9.61
N PRO A 83 -12.53 13.24 -10.44
CA PRO A 83 -12.31 11.80 -10.23
C PRO A 83 -10.84 11.41 -10.03
N ILE A 84 -9.89 12.22 -10.51
CA ILE A 84 -8.45 12.02 -10.30
C ILE A 84 -8.04 12.20 -8.85
N ALA A 85 -8.76 12.97 -8.03
CA ALA A 85 -8.38 13.21 -6.63
C ALA A 85 -8.23 11.89 -5.87
N ILE A 86 -9.25 11.02 -5.93
CA ILE A 86 -9.19 9.74 -5.25
C ILE A 86 -8.12 8.81 -5.84
N GLU A 87 -7.93 8.81 -7.17
CA GLU A 87 -6.87 8.00 -7.79
C GLU A 87 -5.48 8.45 -7.35
N ALA A 88 -5.27 9.76 -7.25
CA ALA A 88 -4.04 10.34 -6.76
C ALA A 88 -3.79 9.98 -5.29
N LEU A 89 -4.83 10.04 -4.43
CA LEU A 89 -4.72 9.68 -3.02
C LEU A 89 -4.45 8.18 -2.83
N VAL A 90 -5.17 7.30 -3.55
CA VAL A 90 -4.90 5.85 -3.53
C VAL A 90 -3.46 5.57 -3.97
N GLN A 91 -3.01 6.19 -5.07
CA GLN A 91 -1.63 6.03 -5.55
C GLN A 91 -0.59 6.59 -4.56
N ALA A 92 -0.89 7.70 -3.90
CA ALA A 92 -0.02 8.31 -2.88
C ALA A 92 0.16 7.39 -1.67
N THR A 93 -0.93 6.75 -1.20
CA THR A 93 -0.84 5.73 -0.15
C THR A 93 -0.08 4.49 -0.64
N TRP A 94 -0.22 4.13 -1.92
CA TRP A 94 0.49 2.99 -2.49
C TRP A 94 2.02 3.17 -2.44
N TYR A 95 2.52 4.38 -2.70
CA TYR A 95 3.96 4.65 -2.75
C TYR A 95 4.67 4.55 -1.40
N VAL A 96 3.97 4.71 -0.27
CA VAL A 96 4.64 4.82 1.04
C VAL A 96 3.98 3.99 2.16
N ASN A 97 3.18 2.98 1.82
CA ASN A 97 2.55 2.05 2.78
C ASN A 97 3.48 1.03 3.44
N GLY A 98 4.74 0.95 3.00
CA GLY A 98 5.70 -0.04 3.49
C GLY A 98 6.51 0.48 4.67
N THR A 99 7.11 -0.43 5.43
CA THR A 99 8.25 -0.07 6.29
C THR A 99 9.49 -0.02 5.39
N PRO A 100 10.08 1.17 5.16
CA PRO A 100 11.27 1.24 4.33
C PRO A 100 12.40 0.46 4.99
N TRP A 101 13.12 -0.34 4.18
CA TRP A 101 14.28 -1.07 4.64
C TRP A 101 15.41 -1.01 3.60
N PRO A 102 16.63 -0.61 4.00
CA PRO A 102 16.99 0.03 5.27
C PRO A 102 16.33 1.40 5.46
N VAL A 103 16.06 1.77 6.72
CA VAL A 103 15.38 3.00 7.12
C VAL A 103 16.11 4.26 6.63
N GLU A 104 17.43 4.23 6.67
CA GLU A 104 18.31 5.35 6.32
C GLU A 104 18.19 5.75 4.84
N LEU A 105 17.68 4.86 3.98
CA LEU A 105 17.54 5.12 2.54
C LEU A 105 16.26 5.88 2.19
N ALA A 106 15.24 5.82 3.04
CA ALA A 106 13.94 6.43 2.79
C ALA A 106 13.75 7.79 3.46
N GLY A 107 14.44 8.03 4.58
CA GLY A 107 14.16 9.16 5.45
C GLY A 107 12.92 8.94 6.32
N THR A 108 12.56 9.95 7.10
CA THR A 108 11.47 9.90 8.10
C THR A 108 10.24 10.73 7.71
N ASP A 109 10.18 11.20 6.46
CA ASP A 109 9.09 12.05 5.99
C ASP A 109 7.81 11.22 5.76
N ASN A 110 6.86 11.34 6.68
CA ASN A 110 5.59 10.63 6.66
C ASN A 110 4.40 11.52 6.29
N GLU A 111 4.63 12.79 5.91
CA GLU A 111 3.55 13.78 5.79
C GLU A 111 2.57 13.46 4.65
N GLY A 112 3.11 13.01 3.52
CA GLY A 112 2.32 12.72 2.32
C GLY A 112 1.19 11.73 2.58
N TRP A 113 1.48 10.58 3.17
CA TRP A 113 0.44 9.57 3.35
C TRP A 113 -0.48 9.80 4.54
N ILE A 114 0.00 10.40 5.64
CA ILE A 114 -0.87 10.82 6.74
C ILE A 114 -1.93 11.79 6.18
N ARG A 115 -1.49 12.74 5.34
CA ARG A 115 -2.41 13.65 4.68
C ARG A 115 -3.33 12.94 3.69
N ALA A 116 -2.81 11.96 2.93
CA ALA A 116 -3.62 11.19 2.00
C ALA A 116 -4.76 10.43 2.69
N LEU A 117 -4.49 9.75 3.81
CA LEU A 117 -5.53 9.05 4.58
C LEU A 117 -6.56 10.02 5.15
N ALA A 118 -6.12 11.16 5.69
CA ALA A 118 -7.03 12.17 6.21
C ALA A 118 -8.00 12.70 5.13
N LEU A 119 -7.51 12.88 3.89
CA LEU A 119 -8.35 13.29 2.75
C LEU A 119 -9.28 12.15 2.30
N LEU A 120 -8.79 10.91 2.26
CA LEU A 120 -9.64 9.73 1.95
C LEU A 120 -10.78 9.58 2.96
N GLU A 121 -10.51 9.72 4.26
CA GLU A 121 -11.53 9.66 5.32
C GLU A 121 -12.53 10.80 5.24
N ARG A 122 -12.07 12.03 4.92
CA ARG A 122 -12.92 13.23 4.91
C ARG A 122 -13.80 13.28 3.67
N ASP A 123 -13.21 13.05 2.49
CA ASP A 123 -13.82 13.39 1.21
C ASP A 123 -14.28 12.15 0.42
N HIS A 124 -13.73 10.97 0.72
CA HIS A 124 -13.90 9.78 -0.11
C HIS A 124 -14.36 8.53 0.66
N ILE A 125 -14.88 8.68 1.89
CA ILE A 125 -15.33 7.56 2.73
C ILE A 125 -16.40 6.67 2.07
N ALA A 126 -17.16 7.24 1.13
CA ALA A 126 -18.20 6.59 0.36
C ALA A 126 -17.73 6.03 -0.98
N SER A 127 -16.42 5.80 -1.17
CA SER A 127 -15.88 5.26 -2.42
C SER A 127 -15.60 3.77 -2.32
N GLU A 128 -15.90 3.05 -3.40
CA GLU A 128 -15.53 1.64 -3.58
C GLU A 128 -14.02 1.45 -3.79
N LYS A 129 -13.29 2.49 -4.21
CA LYS A 129 -11.82 2.41 -4.41
C LYS A 129 -11.02 2.29 -3.10
N LEU A 130 -11.68 2.32 -1.94
CA LEU A 130 -11.04 2.15 -0.64
C LEU A 130 -10.64 0.70 -0.35
N ASP A 131 -11.13 -0.27 -1.12
CA ASP A 131 -10.77 -1.69 -1.06
C ASP A 131 -9.24 -1.90 -1.08
N SER A 132 -8.59 -1.34 -2.09
CA SER A 132 -7.15 -1.43 -2.35
C SER A 132 -6.35 -0.75 -1.24
N VAL A 133 -6.87 0.34 -0.68
CA VAL A 133 -6.22 1.03 0.44
C VAL A 133 -6.29 0.17 1.70
N CYS A 134 -7.46 -0.38 2.03
CA CYS A 134 -7.66 -1.24 3.20
C CYS A 134 -6.71 -2.43 3.20
N GLN A 135 -6.69 -3.20 2.10
CA GLN A 135 -5.81 -4.36 1.94
C GLN A 135 -4.34 -3.97 2.10
N ARG A 136 -3.97 -2.81 1.56
CA ARG A 136 -2.58 -2.38 1.54
C ARG A 136 -2.06 -1.92 2.89
N VAL A 137 -2.88 -1.21 3.67
CA VAL A 137 -2.49 -0.75 5.01
C VAL A 137 -2.47 -1.87 6.05
N ALA A 138 -3.09 -3.03 5.76
CA ALA A 138 -3.09 -4.21 6.63
C ALA A 138 -1.69 -4.75 7.00
N TYR A 139 -0.67 -4.46 6.18
CA TYR A 139 0.72 -4.89 6.40
C TYR A 139 1.63 -3.80 6.97
N GLY A 140 1.07 -2.62 7.21
CA GLY A 140 1.80 -1.49 7.77
C GLY A 140 2.01 -1.58 9.29
N PHE A 141 2.52 -0.50 9.87
CA PHE A 141 2.77 -0.42 11.33
C PHE A 141 2.25 0.88 11.97
N ASN A 142 1.94 1.90 11.18
CA ASN A 142 1.54 3.22 11.68
C ASN A 142 0.18 3.22 12.40
N LYS A 143 0.02 4.09 13.41
CA LYS A 143 -1.24 4.24 14.14
C LYS A 143 -2.39 4.73 13.25
N GLU A 144 -2.10 5.56 12.25
CA GLU A 144 -3.09 6.12 11.33
C GLU A 144 -3.72 5.04 10.44
N TYR A 145 -3.02 3.93 10.16
CA TYR A 145 -3.59 2.79 9.44
C TYR A 145 -4.69 2.10 10.24
N GLU A 146 -4.47 1.90 11.54
CA GLU A 146 -5.49 1.36 12.42
C GLU A 146 -6.71 2.28 12.48
N GLN A 147 -6.48 3.59 12.65
CA GLN A 147 -7.54 4.59 12.71
C GLN A 147 -8.35 4.57 11.40
N PHE A 148 -7.67 4.61 10.26
CA PHE A 148 -8.29 4.58 8.94
C PHE A 148 -9.19 3.34 8.77
N LEU A 149 -8.66 2.14 9.04
CA LEU A 149 -9.40 0.89 8.91
C LEU A 149 -10.64 0.87 9.83
N ARG A 150 -10.54 1.37 11.07
CA ARG A 150 -11.69 1.50 11.98
C ARG A 150 -12.73 2.49 11.45
N VAL A 151 -12.30 3.62 10.87
CA VAL A 151 -13.21 4.63 10.30
C VAL A 151 -13.93 4.08 9.07
N VAL A 152 -13.23 3.42 8.16
CA VAL A 152 -13.82 2.79 6.97
C VAL A 152 -14.83 1.71 7.38
N LEU A 153 -14.46 0.83 8.30
CA LEU A 153 -15.35 -0.21 8.82
C LEU A 153 -16.63 0.37 9.45
N ALA A 154 -16.53 1.52 10.12
CA ALA A 154 -17.67 2.14 10.80
C ALA A 154 -18.54 3.00 9.88
N LYS A 155 -17.97 3.63 8.84
CA LYS A 155 -18.63 4.69 8.09
C LYS A 155 -18.81 4.42 6.59
N SER A 156 -18.11 3.45 6.02
CA SER A 156 -18.30 3.13 4.61
C SER A 156 -19.76 2.69 4.38
N PRO A 157 -20.43 3.20 3.34
CA PRO A 157 -21.77 2.75 2.98
C PRO A 157 -21.76 1.44 2.19
N HIS A 158 -20.59 0.96 1.76
CA HIS A 158 -20.46 -0.24 0.93
C HIS A 158 -20.12 -1.46 1.80
N HIS A 159 -20.96 -2.48 1.73
CA HIS A 159 -20.81 -3.72 2.50
C HIS A 159 -19.46 -4.39 2.24
N ASP A 160 -19.04 -4.50 0.98
CA ASP A 160 -17.78 -5.16 0.61
C ASP A 160 -16.55 -4.38 1.13
N ILE A 161 -16.66 -3.05 1.23
CA ILE A 161 -15.60 -2.20 1.77
C ILE A 161 -15.52 -2.31 3.29
N GLN A 162 -16.67 -2.38 3.98
CA GLN A 162 -16.70 -2.70 5.41
C GLN A 162 -16.09 -4.07 5.67
N ALA A 163 -16.43 -5.06 4.86
CA ALA A 163 -15.90 -6.41 4.94
C ALA A 163 -14.37 -6.45 4.83
N LEU A 164 -13.81 -5.82 3.79
CA LEU A 164 -12.37 -5.71 3.59
C LEU A 164 -11.69 -4.91 4.69
N ALA A 165 -12.30 -3.84 5.21
CA ALA A 165 -11.75 -3.08 6.33
C ALA A 165 -11.73 -3.91 7.63
N CYS A 166 -12.76 -4.73 7.88
CA CYS A 166 -12.81 -5.62 9.04
C CYS A 166 -11.69 -6.66 9.00
N LEU A 167 -11.55 -7.35 7.86
CA LEU A 167 -10.51 -8.34 7.64
C LEU A 167 -9.11 -7.69 7.74
N SER A 168 -8.91 -6.56 7.08
CA SER A 168 -7.64 -5.84 7.05
C SER A 168 -7.24 -5.30 8.42
N LEU A 169 -8.21 -4.90 9.27
CA LEU A 169 -7.94 -4.48 10.64
C LEU A 169 -7.47 -5.67 11.50
N ALA A 170 -8.08 -6.84 11.34
CA ALA A 170 -7.63 -8.05 12.04
C ALA A 170 -6.19 -8.43 11.64
N HIS A 171 -5.87 -8.39 10.35
CA HIS A 171 -4.50 -8.58 9.86
C HIS A 171 -3.53 -7.53 10.38
N PHE A 172 -3.90 -6.25 10.36
CA PHE A 172 -3.07 -5.16 10.87
C PHE A 172 -2.69 -5.37 12.34
N LEU A 173 -3.68 -5.67 13.20
CA LEU A 173 -3.43 -5.88 14.62
C LEU A 173 -2.53 -7.11 14.87
N THR A 174 -2.75 -8.20 14.13
CA THR A 174 -1.94 -9.42 14.21
C THR A 174 -0.49 -9.17 13.77
N ASN A 175 -0.31 -8.57 12.58
CA ASN A 175 1.00 -8.21 12.03
C ASN A 175 1.77 -7.28 12.95
N ARG A 176 1.09 -6.29 13.55
CA ARG A 176 1.70 -5.37 14.50
C ARG A 176 2.23 -6.07 15.74
N LEU A 177 1.46 -7.02 16.30
CA LEU A 177 1.88 -7.80 17.46
C LEU A 177 3.11 -8.67 17.15
N GLN A 178 3.09 -9.39 16.03
CA GLN A 178 4.24 -10.18 15.58
C GLN A 178 5.48 -9.30 15.38
N ARG A 179 5.32 -8.14 14.75
CA ARG A 179 6.42 -7.21 14.51
C ARG A 179 6.96 -6.61 15.81
N LEU A 180 6.11 -6.34 16.79
CA LEU A 180 6.53 -5.84 18.09
C LEU A 180 7.47 -6.82 18.82
N VAL A 181 7.20 -8.12 18.73
CA VAL A 181 8.10 -9.16 19.28
C VAL A 181 9.49 -9.09 18.65
N LEU A 182 9.57 -8.93 17.31
CA LEU A 182 10.84 -8.79 16.61
C LEU A 182 11.57 -7.50 17.00
N ILE A 183 10.86 -6.38 17.06
CA ILE A 183 11.41 -5.07 17.40
C ILE A 183 12.02 -5.08 18.82
N GLU A 184 11.34 -5.71 19.79
CA GLU A 184 11.83 -5.79 21.17
C GLU A 184 13.03 -6.74 21.33
N GLY A 185 13.18 -7.72 20.45
CA GLY A 185 14.31 -8.66 20.46
C GLY A 185 15.62 -8.06 19.95
N ASP A 186 15.58 -6.90 19.27
CA ASP A 186 16.75 -6.27 18.66
C ASP A 186 16.79 -4.75 18.97
N PRO A 187 17.78 -4.28 19.76
CA PRO A 187 17.95 -2.86 20.07
C PRO A 187 18.09 -1.95 18.86
N LYS A 188 18.68 -2.45 17.76
CA LYS A 188 18.83 -1.70 16.50
C LYS A 188 17.46 -1.46 15.87
N LEU A 189 16.66 -2.51 15.72
CA LEU A 189 15.29 -2.41 15.21
C LEU A 189 14.41 -1.53 16.11
N THR A 190 14.55 -1.64 17.43
CA THR A 190 13.87 -0.75 18.38
C THR A 190 14.16 0.73 18.09
N LYS A 191 15.43 1.08 17.86
CA LYS A 191 15.80 2.47 17.55
C LYS A 191 15.20 2.91 16.22
N GLU A 192 15.38 2.11 15.17
CA GLU A 192 14.91 2.42 13.82
C GLU A 192 13.39 2.61 13.74
N PHE A 193 12.62 1.73 14.37
CA PHE A 193 11.16 1.88 14.43
C PHE A 193 10.73 3.07 15.30
N SER A 194 11.49 3.40 16.35
CA SER A 194 11.23 4.63 17.14
C SER A 194 11.43 5.89 16.30
N ASP A 195 12.47 5.92 15.47
CA ASP A 195 12.77 7.05 14.58
C ASP A 195 11.73 7.18 13.46
N LEU A 196 11.24 6.05 12.93
CA LEU A 196 10.23 6.04 11.87
C LEU A 196 8.81 6.37 12.34
N PHE A 197 8.39 5.80 13.47
CA PHE A 197 6.99 5.76 13.88
C PHE A 197 6.71 6.55 15.17
N GLY A 198 7.76 7.09 15.80
CA GLY A 198 7.67 7.83 17.04
C GLY A 198 7.83 6.94 18.27
N LYS A 199 8.69 7.37 19.19
CA LYS A 199 8.99 6.67 20.44
C LYS A 199 7.74 6.47 21.31
N GLU A 200 6.88 7.49 21.40
CA GLU A 200 5.66 7.45 22.21
C GLU A 200 4.68 6.38 21.72
N TYR A 201 4.59 6.18 20.40
CA TYR A 201 3.74 5.15 19.82
C TYR A 201 4.26 3.76 20.17
N LEU A 202 5.55 3.50 19.96
CA LEU A 202 6.17 2.22 20.32
C LEU A 202 6.04 1.92 21.82
N ASP A 203 6.32 2.90 22.67
CA ASP A 203 6.19 2.73 24.12
C ASP A 203 4.73 2.51 24.53
N GLY A 204 3.76 3.09 23.80
CA GLY A 204 2.33 2.80 23.95
C GLY A 204 2.00 1.33 23.66
N LEU A 205 2.49 0.80 22.53
CA LEU A 205 2.29 -0.60 22.15
C LEU A 205 2.90 -1.56 23.18
N ARG A 206 4.07 -1.25 23.72
CA ARG A 206 4.74 -2.05 24.77
C ARG A 206 3.96 -2.13 26.07
N ARG A 207 3.24 -1.06 26.42
CA ARG A 207 2.41 -1.01 27.63
C ARG A 207 1.08 -1.74 27.47
N GLN A 208 0.68 -2.07 26.25
CA GLN A 208 -0.58 -2.76 25.99
C GLN A 208 -0.54 -4.19 26.55
N ASP A 209 -1.66 -4.66 27.11
CA ASP A 209 -1.84 -6.08 27.40
C ASP A 209 -1.88 -6.86 26.08
N ARG A 210 -0.83 -7.65 25.84
CA ARG A 210 -0.71 -8.49 24.63
C ARG A 210 -1.86 -9.47 24.48
N ASN A 211 -2.33 -10.07 25.57
CA ASN A 211 -3.45 -11.02 25.50
C ASN A 211 -4.74 -10.29 25.13
N GLN A 212 -4.93 -9.06 25.62
CA GLN A 212 -6.07 -8.24 25.21
C GLN A 212 -5.99 -7.85 23.74
N ALA A 213 -4.82 -7.42 23.26
CA ALA A 213 -4.59 -7.07 21.86
C ALA A 213 -4.82 -8.28 20.93
N THR A 214 -4.33 -9.46 21.30
CA THR A 214 -4.57 -10.71 20.57
C THR A 214 -6.06 -11.04 20.54
N ARG A 215 -6.77 -10.95 21.67
CA ARG A 215 -8.22 -11.19 21.70
C ARG A 215 -9.00 -10.23 20.81
N GLU A 216 -8.58 -8.97 20.71
CA GLU A 216 -9.22 -8.01 19.82
C GLU A 216 -9.08 -8.41 18.35
N ALA A 217 -7.87 -8.82 17.92
CA ALA A 217 -7.65 -9.31 16.56
C ALA A 217 -8.50 -10.56 16.26
N GLU A 218 -8.58 -11.50 17.21
CA GLU A 218 -9.40 -12.71 17.08
C GLU A 218 -10.89 -12.35 16.93
N GLN A 219 -11.41 -11.44 17.74
CA GLN A 219 -12.80 -10.98 17.67
C GLN A 219 -13.13 -10.30 16.35
N LEU A 220 -12.17 -9.58 15.75
CA LEU A 220 -12.35 -8.97 14.42
C LEU A 220 -12.37 -10.02 13.32
N PHE A 221 -11.56 -11.07 13.41
CA PHE A 221 -11.68 -12.22 12.53
C PHE A 221 -13.04 -12.90 12.67
N GLU A 222 -13.46 -13.25 13.89
CA GLU A 222 -14.77 -13.88 14.14
C GLU A 222 -15.93 -13.01 13.66
N ARG A 223 -15.82 -11.68 13.81
CA ARG A 223 -16.75 -10.73 13.23
C ARG A 223 -16.73 -10.78 11.71
N ALA A 224 -15.55 -10.77 11.09
CA ALA A 224 -15.42 -10.82 9.64
C ALA A 224 -16.05 -12.09 9.04
N GLU A 225 -15.84 -13.25 9.66
CA GLU A 225 -16.50 -14.49 9.22
C GLU A 225 -18.03 -14.44 9.40
N ARG A 226 -18.50 -13.95 10.55
CA ARG A 226 -19.93 -13.93 10.87
C ARG A 226 -20.73 -12.94 10.02
N GLU A 227 -20.20 -11.72 9.85
CA GLU A 227 -20.91 -10.62 9.20
C GLU A 227 -20.63 -10.54 7.70
N PHE A 228 -19.48 -11.02 7.24
CA PHE A 228 -19.02 -10.81 5.86
C PHE A 228 -18.50 -12.09 5.19
N GLY A 229 -18.78 -13.27 5.74
CA GLY A 229 -18.16 -14.53 5.32
C GLY A 229 -18.43 -14.95 3.87
N ASP A 230 -19.49 -14.42 3.26
CA ASP A 230 -19.94 -14.66 1.88
C ASP A 230 -19.33 -13.72 0.84
N VAL A 231 -18.75 -12.58 1.27
CA VAL A 231 -18.10 -11.61 0.37
C VAL A 231 -16.92 -12.26 -0.34
N GLU A 232 -16.90 -12.15 -1.67
CA GLU A 232 -15.84 -12.68 -2.54
C GLU A 232 -14.59 -11.79 -2.50
N LEU A 233 -13.42 -12.43 -2.52
CA LEU A 233 -12.14 -11.75 -2.61
C LEU A 233 -11.67 -11.66 -4.06
N ALA A 234 -11.01 -10.55 -4.43
CA ALA A 234 -10.50 -10.33 -5.78
C ALA A 234 -9.49 -11.40 -6.23
N GLU A 235 -8.72 -11.97 -5.30
CA GLU A 235 -7.74 -13.03 -5.54
C GLU A 235 -8.38 -14.44 -5.58
N GLY A 236 -9.71 -14.52 -5.37
CA GLY A 236 -10.49 -15.75 -5.32
C GLY A 236 -10.85 -16.21 -3.91
N GLY A 237 -11.93 -16.99 -3.81
CA GLY A 237 -12.49 -17.46 -2.54
C GLY A 237 -13.34 -16.39 -1.83
N THR A 238 -13.71 -16.66 -0.58
CA THR A 238 -14.52 -15.74 0.25
C THR A 238 -13.77 -15.31 1.51
N ILE A 239 -14.20 -14.20 2.10
CA ILE A 239 -13.70 -13.74 3.41
C ILE A 239 -13.84 -14.84 4.46
N GLY A 240 -14.97 -15.57 4.50
CA GLY A 240 -15.15 -16.65 5.46
C GLY A 240 -14.11 -17.76 5.29
N GLY A 241 -13.77 -18.12 4.04
CA GLY A 241 -12.69 -19.06 3.75
C GLY A 241 -11.33 -18.57 4.27
N LYS A 242 -10.99 -17.31 3.98
CA LYS A 242 -9.74 -16.68 4.43
C LYS A 242 -9.64 -16.58 5.95
N VAL A 243 -10.70 -16.12 6.60
CA VAL A 243 -10.77 -15.96 8.05
C VAL A 243 -10.63 -17.29 8.78
N ARG A 244 -11.23 -18.39 8.29
CA ARG A 244 -11.05 -19.71 8.90
C ARG A 244 -9.59 -20.15 8.88
N ALA A 245 -8.88 -19.90 7.78
CA ALA A 245 -7.45 -20.18 7.71
C ALA A 245 -6.66 -19.31 8.71
N ASP A 246 -6.97 -18.02 8.78
CA ASP A 246 -6.30 -17.08 9.69
C ASP A 246 -6.54 -17.42 11.17
N LEU A 247 -7.78 -17.75 11.54
CA LEU A 247 -8.12 -18.21 12.89
C LEU A 247 -7.44 -19.54 13.22
N TYR A 248 -7.32 -20.44 12.26
CA TYR A 248 -6.58 -21.69 12.46
C TYR A 248 -5.11 -21.42 12.74
N GLU A 249 -4.46 -20.56 11.94
CA GLU A 249 -3.07 -20.15 12.16
C GLU A 249 -2.90 -19.54 13.56
N MET A 250 -3.75 -18.58 13.92
CA MET A 250 -3.72 -17.88 15.19
C MET A 250 -3.90 -18.82 16.40
N ARG A 251 -4.70 -19.88 16.27
CA ARG A 251 -5.02 -20.83 17.36
C ARG A 251 -4.05 -22.00 17.45
N HIS A 252 -3.45 -22.41 16.33
CA HIS A 252 -2.71 -23.67 16.21
C HIS A 252 -1.27 -23.53 15.72
N LEU A 253 -0.93 -22.50 14.93
CA LEU A 253 0.37 -22.35 14.26
C LEU A 253 1.19 -21.20 14.86
N ILE A 254 1.23 -21.11 16.20
CA ILE A 254 1.99 -20.11 16.93
C ILE A 254 3.08 -20.77 17.79
N VAL A 255 4.10 -19.99 18.16
CA VAL A 255 5.19 -20.44 19.04
C VAL A 255 4.64 -21.08 20.32
N GLY A 256 5.13 -22.27 20.64
CA GLY A 256 4.71 -23.04 21.81
C GLY A 256 3.59 -24.04 21.56
N LYS A 257 2.98 -24.06 20.37
CA LYS A 257 2.08 -25.14 19.94
C LYS A 257 2.85 -26.29 19.30
N GLU A 258 2.25 -27.48 19.31
CA GLU A 258 2.79 -28.62 18.57
C GLU A 258 2.62 -28.37 17.07
N ALA A 259 3.73 -28.39 16.33
CA ALA A 259 3.71 -28.29 14.87
C ALA A 259 2.89 -29.45 14.27
N PRO A 260 1.95 -29.21 13.35
CA PRO A 260 1.20 -30.28 12.70
C PRO A 260 2.13 -31.27 12.01
N ASP A 261 1.80 -32.56 12.10
CA ASP A 261 2.54 -33.57 11.35
C ASP A 261 2.32 -33.37 9.85
N ILE A 262 3.40 -33.36 9.09
CA ILE A 262 3.37 -33.32 7.63
C ILE A 262 3.92 -34.63 7.10
N LYS A 263 3.41 -35.06 5.95
CA LYS A 263 3.87 -36.26 5.26
C LYS A 263 4.22 -35.88 3.84
N GLY A 264 5.38 -36.33 3.38
CA GLY A 264 5.88 -36.01 2.06
C GLY A 264 6.80 -37.09 1.53
N VAL A 265 7.30 -36.84 0.33
CA VAL A 265 8.37 -37.60 -0.29
C VAL A 265 9.49 -36.60 -0.54
N ASP A 266 10.70 -36.91 -0.09
CA ASP A 266 11.85 -36.06 -0.33
C ASP A 266 12.38 -36.16 -1.77
N GLN A 267 13.42 -35.40 -2.07
CA GLN A 267 14.05 -35.35 -3.40
C GLN A 267 14.68 -36.68 -3.86
N ASP A 268 14.93 -37.62 -2.93
CA ASP A 268 15.49 -38.94 -3.21
C ASP A 268 14.39 -40.02 -3.34
N GLY A 269 13.11 -39.61 -3.25
CA GLY A 269 11.97 -40.52 -3.31
C GLY A 269 11.66 -41.20 -1.97
N THR A 270 12.27 -40.76 -0.86
CA THR A 270 12.07 -41.35 0.46
C THR A 270 10.84 -40.71 1.12
N PRO A 271 9.83 -41.52 1.52
CA PRO A 271 8.72 -41.00 2.31
C PRO A 271 9.21 -40.56 3.69
N PHE A 272 8.78 -39.38 4.14
CA PHE A 272 9.09 -38.88 5.47
C PHE A 272 7.84 -38.29 6.14
N LYS A 273 7.88 -38.24 7.47
CA LYS A 273 6.99 -37.41 8.29
C LYS A 273 7.78 -36.44 9.15
N LEU A 274 7.19 -35.32 9.50
CA LEU A 274 7.84 -34.42 10.46
C LEU A 274 8.03 -35.10 11.82
N SER A 275 7.10 -35.96 12.22
CA SER A 275 7.23 -36.76 13.45
C SER A 275 8.46 -37.67 13.49
N ASP A 276 9.03 -38.03 12.33
CA ASP A 276 10.20 -38.93 12.27
C ASP A 276 11.46 -38.24 12.82
N TYR A 277 11.45 -36.91 12.92
CA TYR A 277 12.56 -36.09 13.43
C TYR A 277 12.39 -35.72 14.91
N ARG A 278 11.50 -36.38 15.67
CA ARG A 278 11.35 -36.15 17.12
C ARG A 278 12.69 -36.36 17.84
N GLY A 279 13.05 -35.40 18.69
CA GLY A 279 14.35 -35.37 19.39
C GLY A 279 15.41 -34.52 18.69
N SER A 280 15.17 -34.09 17.45
CA SER A 280 16.03 -33.17 16.71
C SER A 280 15.48 -31.75 16.69
N VAL A 281 16.37 -30.77 16.47
CA VAL A 281 15.97 -29.42 16.04
C VAL A 281 15.80 -29.45 14.52
N VAL A 282 14.62 -29.08 14.04
CA VAL A 282 14.27 -29.12 12.62
C VAL A 282 14.01 -27.71 12.11
N LEU A 283 14.69 -27.33 11.03
CA LEU A 283 14.33 -26.16 10.23
C LEU A 283 13.47 -26.66 9.06
N LEU A 284 12.23 -26.16 8.99
CA LEU A 284 11.32 -26.43 7.88
C LEU A 284 11.22 -25.16 7.03
N ASP A 285 11.63 -25.25 5.77
CA ASP A 285 11.66 -24.13 4.82
C ASP A 285 10.70 -24.40 3.66
N PHE A 286 9.80 -23.45 3.39
CA PHE A 286 8.83 -23.53 2.32
C PHE A 286 9.25 -22.58 1.20
N TRP A 287 9.54 -23.14 0.03
CA TRP A 287 10.00 -22.39 -1.13
C TRP A 287 9.27 -22.83 -2.40
N GLN A 288 9.35 -22.01 -3.44
CA GLN A 288 8.84 -22.31 -4.78
C GLN A 288 9.90 -21.97 -5.82
N GLU A 289 10.08 -22.83 -6.82
CA GLU A 289 10.91 -22.53 -7.99
C GLU A 289 10.07 -21.71 -8.98
N TYR A 290 10.59 -20.56 -9.42
CA TYR A 290 9.95 -19.69 -10.41
C TYR A 290 10.44 -20.02 -11.83
#